data_AF-A0A178FM95-F1
#
_entry.id   AF-A0A178FM95-F1
#
_cell.length_a   1.000
_cell.length_b   1.000
_cell.length_c   1.000
_cell.angle_alpha   90.00
_cell.angle_beta   90.00
_cell.angle_gamma   90.00
#
_symmetry.space_group_name_H-M   'P 1'
#
loop_
_entity.id
_entity.type
_entity.pdbx_description
1 polymer ?
#
loop_
_entity_poly.entity_id
_entity_poly.type
_entity_poly.pdbx_seq_one_letter_code
_entity_poly.pdbx_strand_id
1 'polypeptide(L)'
;MFSTGAEPGQIEDQMYKAEFEDYNASTDKDLNTKLRQDRIVFFLHSLGLDITGYAHRPYSQEYLRNIQIVDQGVQEITYIINRLYVDDKTTFIFTADHGMSDWGSHGDGHPDNTRTPLIVWGSGVAKPRTAKSGKAPGHEDGFSSDWQLDHIYRHDVAQADIASLMAYLAGLEFPVNSVGELLLSFLGATDEQKAKALLVNAREIWEMYRIKEREKMAEVLHYKPYPGFAETRIENRLASIEGLIQEQDYTAAIQQSDDTLRLLCRA
;
A
#
# COMPACT_ATOMS: atom_id res chain seq x y z
N MET A 1 5.63 1.40 22.48
CA MET A 1 4.88 0.70 23.54
C MET A 1 3.72 -0.02 22.88
N PHE A 2 3.93 -1.26 22.47
CA PHE A 2 2.88 -2.26 22.30
C PHE A 2 3.50 -3.60 22.71
N SER A 3 3.03 -4.13 23.84
CA SER A 3 3.04 -5.56 24.13
C SER A 3 1.65 -5.91 24.63
N THR A 4 1.28 -7.17 24.39
CA THR A 4 0.11 -7.95 24.82
C THR A 4 -1.18 -7.70 24.04
N GLY A 5 -1.46 -8.62 23.10
CA GLY A 5 -2.83 -8.98 22.71
C GLY A 5 -3.13 -9.13 21.21
N ALA A 6 -2.26 -9.74 20.40
CA ALA A 6 -2.63 -10.10 19.02
C ALA A 6 -2.53 -11.61 18.80
N GLU A 7 -3.66 -12.22 18.42
CA GLU A 7 -3.86 -13.40 17.56
C GLU A 7 -5.35 -13.42 17.17
N PRO A 8 -5.71 -13.67 15.89
CA PRO A 8 -5.39 -14.95 15.25
C PRO A 8 -4.52 -14.86 13.97
N GLY A 9 -3.44 -15.64 13.95
CA GLY A 9 -2.66 -15.97 12.74
C GLY A 9 -1.13 -15.88 12.87
N GLN A 10 -0.60 -15.71 14.08
CA GLN A 10 0.83 -15.53 14.42
C GLN A 10 1.62 -14.47 13.64
N ILE A 11 1.86 -13.33 14.29
CA ILE A 11 2.99 -12.44 13.96
C ILE A 11 4.11 -12.76 14.95
N GLU A 12 5.13 -13.52 14.51
CA GLU A 12 6.40 -13.65 15.23
C GLU A 12 7.22 -12.37 14.97
N ASP A 13 7.10 -11.37 15.85
CA ASP A 13 7.95 -10.16 15.81
C ASP A 13 9.24 -10.40 16.61
N GLN A 14 10.37 -10.54 15.91
CA GLN A 14 11.71 -10.52 16.51
C GLN A 14 12.25 -9.08 16.51
N MET A 15 11.76 -8.24 17.41
CA MET A 15 12.26 -6.86 17.54
C MET A 15 13.62 -6.84 18.27
N TYR A 16 14.68 -6.46 17.54
CA TYR A 16 16.01 -6.04 17.99
C TYR A 16 16.74 -6.93 19.03
N LYS A 17 17.22 -8.07 18.55
CA LYS A 17 18.61 -8.52 18.76
C LYS A 17 19.15 -8.95 17.41
N ALA A 18 20.39 -8.61 17.07
CA ALA A 18 21.07 -9.21 15.93
C ALA A 18 21.39 -10.67 16.30
N GLU A 19 20.39 -11.53 16.27
CA GLU A 19 20.58 -12.98 16.26
C GLU A 19 20.80 -13.35 14.80
N PHE A 20 22.07 -13.55 14.44
CA PHE A 20 22.42 -14.18 13.17
C PHE A 20 22.10 -15.66 13.29
N GLU A 21 20.88 -16.02 12.94
CA GLU A 21 20.46 -17.41 12.82
C GLU A 21 20.48 -17.77 11.33
N ASP A 22 21.42 -18.62 10.94
CA ASP A 22 21.56 -19.13 9.57
C ASP A 22 20.53 -20.24 9.34
N TYR A 23 19.29 -19.81 9.12
CA TYR A 23 18.17 -20.67 8.84
C TYR A 23 18.15 -21.07 7.37
N ASN A 24 18.33 -22.36 7.10
CA ASN A 24 18.27 -22.89 5.74
C ASN A 24 17.06 -23.82 5.58
N ALA A 25 16.05 -23.36 4.81
CA ALA A 25 14.85 -24.13 4.53
C ALA A 25 15.10 -25.47 3.82
N SER A 26 16.28 -25.69 3.22
CA SER A 26 16.62 -27.00 2.65
C SER A 26 16.97 -28.05 3.71
N THR A 27 17.40 -27.61 4.90
CA THR A 27 17.83 -28.49 6.00
C THR A 27 16.89 -28.44 7.21
N ASP A 28 16.12 -27.35 7.37
CA ASP A 28 15.09 -27.20 8.40
C ASP A 28 13.71 -27.49 7.82
N LYS A 29 13.12 -28.63 8.21
CA LYS A 29 11.81 -29.08 7.72
C LYS A 29 10.66 -28.24 8.26
N ASP A 30 10.76 -27.76 9.49
CA ASP A 30 9.68 -27.00 10.13
C ASP A 30 9.62 -25.60 9.50
N LEU A 31 10.78 -24.97 9.31
CA LEU A 31 10.90 -23.74 8.55
C LEU A 31 10.39 -23.88 7.12
N ASN A 32 10.80 -24.93 6.39
CA ASN A 32 10.34 -25.15 5.02
C ASN A 32 8.81 -25.33 4.95
N THR A 33 8.22 -25.94 5.98
CA THR A 33 6.77 -26.10 6.09
C THR A 33 6.10 -24.74 6.33
N LYS A 34 6.61 -23.94 7.27
CA LYS A 34 6.13 -22.57 7.53
C LYS A 34 6.21 -21.71 6.26
N LEU A 35 7.34 -21.75 5.55
CA LEU A 35 7.58 -21.01 4.30
C LEU A 35 6.77 -21.51 3.09
N ARG A 36 5.96 -22.56 3.23
CA ARG A 36 5.08 -23.08 2.16
C ARG A 36 3.60 -23.03 2.51
N GLN A 37 3.25 -22.33 3.57
CA GLN A 37 1.87 -22.01 3.89
C GLN A 37 1.28 -21.01 2.87
N ASP A 38 -0.04 -20.95 2.81
CA ASP A 38 -0.73 -19.96 1.98
C ASP A 38 -0.64 -18.56 2.61
N ARG A 39 -0.60 -17.53 1.77
CA ARG A 39 -0.68 -16.10 2.16
C ARG A 39 0.40 -15.64 3.14
N ILE A 40 1.64 -16.05 2.90
CA ILE A 40 2.80 -15.58 3.66
C ILE A 40 3.11 -14.13 3.28
N VAL A 41 3.30 -13.29 4.29
CA VAL A 41 3.76 -11.90 4.13
C VAL A 41 5.13 -11.76 4.77
N PHE A 42 6.11 -11.32 4.00
CA PHE A 42 7.41 -10.90 4.51
C PHE A 42 7.44 -9.39 4.65
N PHE A 43 7.78 -8.89 5.84
CA PHE A 43 8.01 -7.48 6.08
C PHE A 43 9.51 -7.27 6.33
N LEU A 44 10.17 -6.53 5.45
CA LEU A 44 11.58 -6.20 5.58
C LEU A 44 11.74 -4.70 5.75
N HIS A 45 12.42 -4.29 6.80
CA HIS A 45 12.72 -2.90 7.10
C HIS A 45 14.23 -2.67 7.07
N SER A 46 14.67 -1.68 6.29
CA SER A 46 16.08 -1.28 6.20
C SER A 46 16.30 0.08 6.86
N LEU A 47 16.97 0.07 8.01
CA LEU A 47 17.23 1.27 8.82
C LEU A 47 18.43 2.10 8.32
N GLY A 48 19.23 1.56 7.41
CA GLY A 48 20.53 2.12 7.04
C GLY A 48 20.45 3.54 6.46
N LEU A 49 19.44 3.83 5.64
CA LEU A 49 19.26 5.13 4.99
C LEU A 49 18.87 6.21 5.99
N ASP A 50 18.00 5.91 6.96
CA ASP A 50 17.59 6.87 7.98
C ASP A 50 18.79 7.30 8.86
N ILE A 51 19.52 6.32 9.41
CA ILE A 51 20.73 6.58 10.21
C ILE A 51 21.77 7.36 9.42
N THR A 52 22.04 6.95 8.17
CA THR A 52 23.07 7.59 7.34
C THR A 52 22.65 9.00 6.93
N GLY A 53 21.36 9.20 6.61
CA GLY A 53 20.79 10.50 6.26
C GLY A 53 20.87 11.47 7.43
N TYR A 54 20.54 11.01 8.65
CA TYR A 54 20.71 11.80 9.86
C TYR A 54 22.19 12.15 10.10
N ALA A 55 23.09 11.17 10.08
CA ALA A 55 24.49 11.37 10.44
C ALA A 55 25.31 12.16 9.40
N HIS A 56 25.08 11.91 8.11
CA HIS A 56 25.92 12.42 7.01
C HIS A 56 25.20 13.36 6.05
N ARG A 57 23.88 13.55 6.22
CA ARG A 57 22.99 14.31 5.33
C ARG A 57 22.71 13.62 3.99
N PRO A 58 21.56 13.92 3.37
CA PRO A 58 21.31 13.54 1.97
C PRO A 58 22.45 14.02 1.06
N TYR A 59 22.71 13.28 -0.01
CA TYR A 59 23.77 13.54 -1.01
C TYR A 59 25.23 13.37 -0.56
N SER A 60 25.49 13.03 0.70
CA SER A 60 26.83 12.59 1.12
C SER A 60 27.25 11.30 0.41
N GLN A 61 28.56 11.05 0.31
CA GLN A 61 29.06 9.82 -0.31
C GLN A 61 28.61 8.58 0.46
N GLU A 62 28.51 8.69 1.78
CA GLU A 62 28.00 7.67 2.69
C GLU A 62 26.53 7.35 2.39
N TYR A 63 25.70 8.39 2.25
CA TYR A 63 24.27 8.21 1.93
C TYR A 63 24.09 7.57 0.55
N LEU A 64 24.79 8.08 -0.47
CA LEU A 64 24.72 7.53 -1.83
C LEU A 64 25.23 6.09 -1.91
N ARG A 65 26.27 5.74 -1.15
CA ARG A 65 26.72 4.34 -1.04
C ARG A 65 25.70 3.47 -0.32
N ASN A 66 25.03 3.99 0.71
CA ASN A 66 23.97 3.26 1.41
C ASN A 66 22.78 2.97 0.47
N ILE A 67 22.42 3.91 -0.42
CA ILE A 67 21.43 3.66 -1.49
C ILE A 67 21.85 2.46 -2.36
N GLN A 68 23.12 2.39 -2.78
CA GLN A 68 23.61 1.26 -3.58
C GLN A 68 23.53 -0.08 -2.83
N ILE A 69 23.76 -0.08 -1.52
CA ILE A 69 23.61 -1.28 -0.68
C ILE A 69 22.14 -1.71 -0.63
N VAL A 70 21.21 -0.77 -0.46
CA VAL A 70 19.77 -1.07 -0.47
C VAL A 70 19.32 -1.60 -1.83
N ASP A 71 19.77 -0.99 -2.93
CA ASP A 71 19.48 -1.44 -4.30
C ASP A 71 19.95 -2.88 -4.54
N GLN A 72 21.19 -3.20 -4.15
CA GLN A 72 21.72 -4.58 -4.20
C GLN A 72 20.91 -5.55 -3.34
N GLY A 73 20.52 -5.12 -2.13
CA GLY A 73 19.68 -5.92 -1.23
C GLY A 73 18.31 -6.23 -1.85
N VAL A 74 17.67 -5.26 -2.51
CA VAL A 74 16.40 -5.48 -3.22
C VAL A 74 16.58 -6.51 -4.34
N GLN A 75 17.66 -6.42 -5.12
CA GLN A 75 17.97 -7.41 -6.15
C GLN A 75 18.17 -8.82 -5.58
N GLU A 76 18.95 -8.95 -4.51
CA GLU A 76 19.26 -10.23 -3.87
C GLU A 76 18.01 -10.89 -3.27
N ILE A 77 17.19 -10.12 -2.54
CA ILE A 77 15.95 -10.63 -1.93
C ILE A 77 14.96 -11.07 -3.01
N THR A 78 14.81 -10.27 -4.06
CA THR A 78 13.97 -10.64 -5.22
C THR A 78 14.42 -11.97 -5.82
N TYR A 79 15.73 -12.16 -5.99
CA TYR A 79 16.31 -13.40 -6.51
C TYR A 79 16.08 -14.60 -5.57
N ILE A 80 16.32 -14.44 -4.27
CA ILE A 80 16.13 -15.51 -3.27
C ILE A 80 14.67 -15.98 -3.25
N ILE A 81 13.73 -15.03 -3.17
CA ILE A 81 12.30 -15.32 -3.09
C ILE A 81 11.81 -16.02 -4.37
N ASN A 82 12.18 -15.51 -5.55
CA ASN A 82 11.81 -16.14 -6.82
C ASN A 82 12.38 -17.55 -6.96
N ARG A 83 13.59 -17.81 -6.43
CA ARG A 83 14.19 -19.15 -6.40
C ARG A 83 13.56 -20.10 -5.38
N LEU A 84 12.99 -19.58 -4.30
CA LEU A 84 12.37 -20.39 -3.25
C LEU A 84 11.00 -20.93 -3.69
N TYR A 85 10.17 -20.07 -4.29
CA TYR A 85 8.78 -20.40 -4.65
C TYR A 85 8.63 -20.91 -6.08
N VAL A 86 9.34 -20.33 -7.05
CA VAL A 86 9.36 -20.76 -8.48
C VAL A 86 7.95 -20.98 -9.07
N ASP A 87 6.99 -20.14 -8.70
CA ASP A 87 5.59 -20.27 -9.12
C ASP A 87 5.01 -18.99 -9.76
N ASP A 88 5.82 -17.94 -9.86
CA ASP A 88 5.44 -16.60 -10.33
C ASP A 88 4.24 -16.00 -9.57
N LYS A 89 4.02 -16.41 -8.30
CA LYS A 89 2.90 -15.92 -7.47
C LYS A 89 3.29 -14.87 -6.45
N THR A 90 4.57 -14.51 -6.34
CA THR A 90 5.01 -13.49 -5.40
C THR A 90 4.81 -12.08 -5.94
N THR A 91 4.35 -11.20 -5.06
CA THR A 91 4.25 -9.76 -5.29
C THR A 91 5.24 -9.05 -4.38
N PHE A 92 5.91 -8.03 -4.90
CA PHE A 92 6.87 -7.20 -4.18
C PHE A 92 6.37 -5.76 -4.14
N ILE A 93 6.45 -5.15 -2.97
CA ILE A 93 6.09 -3.74 -2.73
C ILE A 93 7.28 -3.10 -2.02
N PHE A 94 7.87 -2.09 -2.66
CA PHE A 94 8.98 -1.31 -2.12
C PHE A 94 8.49 0.11 -1.83
N THR A 95 8.60 0.53 -0.57
CA THR A 95 8.22 1.87 -0.12
C THR A 95 9.08 2.32 1.05
N ALA A 96 8.94 3.59 1.44
CA ALA A 96 9.46 4.13 2.69
C ALA A 96 8.31 4.67 3.55
N ASP A 97 8.57 4.86 4.84
CA ASP A 97 7.68 5.51 5.80
C ASP A 97 7.77 7.05 5.70
N HIS A 98 8.95 7.60 5.44
CA HIS A 98 9.16 9.02 5.19
C HIS A 98 10.33 9.29 4.23
N GLY A 99 10.44 10.55 3.81
CA GLY A 99 11.63 11.06 3.15
C GLY A 99 12.56 11.78 4.15
N MET A 100 13.42 12.66 3.67
CA MET A 100 14.41 13.36 4.50
C MET A 100 14.76 14.72 3.89
N SER A 101 14.78 15.77 4.71
CA SER A 101 15.28 17.09 4.31
C SER A 101 16.80 17.10 4.14
N ASP A 102 17.33 18.09 3.42
CA ASP A 102 18.77 18.31 3.22
C ASP A 102 19.58 18.41 4.53
N TRP A 103 18.90 18.73 5.64
CA TRP A 103 19.51 18.79 6.97
C TRP A 103 19.54 17.44 7.69
N GLY A 104 19.18 16.34 7.04
CA GLY A 104 19.14 15.02 7.67
C GLY A 104 18.09 14.97 8.79
N SER A 105 16.98 15.66 8.61
CA SER A 105 15.84 15.66 9.53
C SER A 105 14.55 15.33 8.78
N HIS A 106 13.57 14.76 9.48
CA HIS A 106 12.24 14.43 8.97
C HIS A 106 11.17 14.73 10.03
N GLY A 107 9.89 14.49 9.71
CA GLY A 107 8.77 14.64 10.66
C GLY A 107 7.98 15.94 10.57
N ASP A 108 8.31 16.82 9.62
CA ASP A 108 7.46 17.96 9.26
C ASP A 108 6.64 17.69 7.99
N GLY A 109 5.83 18.68 7.56
CA GLY A 109 4.97 18.57 6.38
C GLY A 109 5.66 18.90 5.05
N HIS A 110 6.98 19.05 5.01
CA HIS A 110 7.70 19.37 3.78
C HIS A 110 7.59 18.20 2.77
N PRO A 111 7.47 18.46 1.45
CA PRO A 111 7.41 17.39 0.45
C PRO A 111 8.59 16.42 0.50
N ASP A 112 9.80 16.89 0.82
CA ASP A 112 10.98 16.01 0.95
C ASP A 112 10.86 15.02 2.10
N ASN A 113 10.03 15.31 3.12
CA ASN A 113 9.79 14.44 4.25
C ASN A 113 8.56 13.54 4.07
N THR A 114 7.64 13.92 3.18
CA THR A 114 6.35 13.23 3.00
C THR A 114 6.28 12.43 1.69
N ARG A 115 7.08 12.76 0.68
CA ARG A 115 7.21 11.97 -0.55
C ARG A 115 8.09 10.76 -0.30
N THR A 116 7.56 9.60 -0.65
CA THR A 116 8.24 8.32 -0.53
C THR A 116 8.16 7.57 -1.85
N PRO A 117 9.16 6.74 -2.19
CA PRO A 117 9.06 5.89 -3.37
C PRO A 117 7.94 4.87 -3.17
N LEU A 118 7.23 4.54 -4.24
CA LEU A 118 6.36 3.36 -4.28
C LEU A 118 6.61 2.62 -5.59
N ILE A 119 7.16 1.42 -5.50
CA ILE A 119 7.42 0.54 -6.63
C ILE A 119 6.81 -0.81 -6.33
N VAL A 120 5.97 -1.31 -7.23
CA VAL A 120 5.25 -2.57 -7.05
C VAL A 120 5.43 -3.43 -8.29
N TRP A 121 5.77 -4.70 -8.10
CA TRP A 121 5.99 -5.64 -9.21
C TRP A 121 5.69 -7.09 -8.81
N GLY A 122 5.68 -7.99 -9.78
CA GLY A 122 5.39 -9.41 -9.59
C GLY A 122 3.93 -9.76 -9.88
N SER A 123 3.44 -10.82 -9.22
CA SER A 123 2.11 -11.39 -9.46
C SER A 123 0.98 -10.40 -9.15
N GLY A 124 -0.09 -10.42 -9.95
CA GLY A 124 -1.28 -9.59 -9.72
C GLY A 124 -1.12 -8.09 -10.00
N VAL A 125 0.09 -7.63 -10.33
CA VAL A 125 0.41 -6.22 -10.56
C VAL A 125 0.25 -5.86 -12.04
N ALA A 126 -0.34 -4.69 -12.32
CA ALA A 126 -0.45 -4.17 -13.68
C ALA A 126 0.92 -3.83 -14.26
N LYS A 127 1.09 -4.07 -15.56
CA LYS A 127 2.29 -3.59 -16.27
C LYS A 127 2.28 -2.06 -16.36
N PRO A 128 3.45 -1.39 -16.36
CA PRO A 128 3.53 0.06 -16.52
C PRO A 128 2.83 0.52 -17.80
N ARG A 129 2.02 1.57 -17.68
CA ARG A 129 1.40 2.22 -18.85
C ARG A 129 2.36 3.27 -19.41
N THR A 130 2.54 3.26 -20.72
CA THR A 130 3.39 4.23 -21.42
C THR A 130 2.57 5.15 -22.31
N ALA A 131 2.99 6.42 -22.40
CA ALA A 131 2.42 7.36 -23.35
C ALA A 131 2.92 7.01 -24.78
N LYS A 132 2.01 7.08 -25.76
CA LYS A 132 2.37 6.87 -27.19
C LYS A 132 3.21 8.01 -27.76
N SER A 133 3.10 9.20 -27.17
CA SER A 133 3.82 10.41 -27.59
C SER A 133 3.85 11.41 -26.44
N GLY A 134 4.97 12.13 -26.29
CA GLY A 134 5.12 13.17 -25.28
C GLY A 134 5.27 12.62 -23.86
N LYS A 135 5.11 13.52 -22.87
CA LYS A 135 5.16 13.16 -21.45
C LYS A 135 3.86 12.49 -21.03
N ALA A 136 3.98 11.41 -20.26
CA ALA A 136 2.86 10.78 -19.60
C ALA A 136 2.32 11.67 -18.46
N PRO A 137 1.05 11.49 -18.04
CA PRO A 137 0.49 12.18 -16.89
C PRO A 137 1.25 11.91 -15.59
N GLY A 138 1.18 12.87 -14.69
CA GLY A 138 1.81 12.81 -13.37
C GLY A 138 3.23 13.36 -13.35
N HIS A 139 3.71 13.99 -14.42
CA HIS A 139 5.05 14.61 -14.47
C HIS A 139 5.01 16.14 -14.61
N GLU A 140 3.83 16.74 -14.46
CA GLU A 140 3.58 18.16 -14.72
C GLU A 140 4.29 19.09 -13.72
N ASP A 141 4.60 18.59 -12.52
CA ASP A 141 5.28 19.32 -11.45
C ASP A 141 6.79 19.48 -11.67
N GLY A 142 7.37 18.78 -12.65
CA GLY A 142 8.80 18.79 -12.95
C GLY A 142 9.70 18.09 -11.93
N PHE A 143 9.14 17.53 -10.84
CA PHE A 143 9.90 16.90 -9.76
C PHE A 143 10.72 15.70 -10.26
N SER A 144 10.13 14.93 -11.17
CA SER A 144 10.70 13.71 -11.77
C SER A 144 11.39 13.94 -13.12
N SER A 145 11.82 15.17 -13.40
CA SER A 145 12.34 15.54 -14.73
C SER A 145 13.67 14.89 -15.09
N ASP A 146 14.46 14.48 -14.09
CA ASP A 146 15.77 13.85 -14.20
C ASP A 146 15.72 12.31 -14.13
N TRP A 147 14.56 11.72 -13.85
CA TRP A 147 14.40 10.26 -13.71
C TRP A 147 14.52 9.52 -15.04
N GLN A 148 14.35 10.21 -16.17
CA GLN A 148 14.29 9.60 -17.52
C GLN A 148 13.13 8.61 -17.69
N LEU A 149 12.06 8.79 -16.91
CA LEU A 149 10.85 7.95 -16.90
C LEU A 149 9.58 8.72 -17.31
N ASP A 150 9.71 9.91 -17.89
CA ASP A 150 8.59 10.80 -18.23
C ASP A 150 7.64 10.26 -19.31
N HIS A 151 7.99 9.13 -19.94
CA HIS A 151 7.15 8.38 -20.88
C HIS A 151 6.27 7.31 -20.21
N ILE A 152 6.45 7.05 -18.91
CA ILE A 152 5.68 6.11 -18.09
C ILE A 152 4.71 6.90 -17.22
N TYR A 153 3.48 6.43 -17.03
CA TYR A 153 2.53 7.11 -16.15
C TYR A 153 3.04 7.11 -14.70
N ARG A 154 3.12 8.29 -14.07
CA ARG A 154 3.37 8.45 -12.63
C ARG A 154 2.04 8.48 -11.88
N HIS A 155 1.95 7.67 -10.83
CA HIS A 155 0.80 7.62 -9.95
C HIS A 155 1.22 8.08 -8.55
N ASP A 156 0.80 9.29 -8.17
CA ASP A 156 0.95 9.78 -6.81
C ASP A 156 -0.26 9.29 -5.99
N VAL A 157 0.00 8.68 -4.83
CA VAL A 157 -1.00 8.02 -3.98
C VAL A 157 -0.83 8.42 -2.51
N ALA A 158 -1.83 8.21 -1.67
CA ALA A 158 -1.66 8.36 -0.23
C ALA A 158 -0.98 7.12 0.36
N GLN A 159 -0.10 7.27 1.34
CA GLN A 159 0.51 6.13 2.02
C GLN A 159 -0.55 5.20 2.68
N ALA A 160 -1.67 5.77 3.11
CA ALA A 160 -2.80 5.02 3.68
C ALA A 160 -3.38 3.99 2.69
N ASP A 161 -3.24 4.22 1.38
CA ASP A 161 -3.77 3.35 0.31
C ASP A 161 -2.92 2.08 0.12
N ILE A 162 -1.65 2.11 0.56
CA ILE A 162 -0.72 0.99 0.37
C ILE A 162 -1.21 -0.25 1.14
N ALA A 163 -1.78 -0.08 2.33
CA ALA A 163 -2.31 -1.19 3.12
C ALA A 163 -3.48 -1.90 2.41
N SER A 164 -4.37 -1.12 1.77
CA SER A 164 -5.47 -1.67 0.95
C SER A 164 -4.93 -2.43 -0.27
N LEU A 165 -3.90 -1.90 -0.92
CA LEU A 165 -3.22 -2.58 -2.03
C LEU A 165 -2.57 -3.91 -1.59
N MET A 166 -1.85 -3.91 -0.46
CA MET A 166 -1.22 -5.11 0.12
C MET A 166 -2.25 -6.19 0.44
N ALA A 167 -3.34 -5.82 1.12
CA ALA A 167 -4.40 -6.77 1.48
C ALA A 167 -5.02 -7.43 0.24
N TYR A 168 -5.33 -6.64 -0.78
CA TYR A 168 -5.87 -7.15 -2.04
C TYR A 168 -4.90 -8.14 -2.72
N LEU A 169 -3.63 -7.76 -2.88
CA LEU A 169 -2.63 -8.59 -3.57
C LEU A 169 -2.32 -9.89 -2.82
N ALA A 170 -2.35 -9.86 -1.48
CA ALA A 170 -2.17 -11.05 -0.64
C ALA A 170 -3.43 -11.92 -0.53
N GLY A 171 -4.58 -11.48 -1.07
CA GLY A 171 -5.85 -12.18 -0.92
C GLY A 171 -6.35 -12.22 0.53
N LEU A 172 -6.09 -11.16 1.28
CA LEU A 172 -6.49 -10.98 2.67
C LEU A 172 -7.72 -10.09 2.77
N GLU A 173 -8.38 -10.14 3.93
CA GLU A 173 -9.35 -9.13 4.31
C GLU A 173 -8.63 -7.78 4.49
N PHE A 174 -9.32 -6.69 4.17
CA PHE A 174 -8.77 -5.38 4.38
C PHE A 174 -8.60 -5.06 5.89
N PRO A 175 -7.61 -4.23 6.27
CA PRO A 175 -7.33 -3.95 7.68
C PRO A 175 -8.49 -3.25 8.40
N VAL A 176 -8.81 -3.69 9.62
CA VAL A 176 -9.92 -3.15 10.45
C VAL A 176 -9.88 -1.65 10.77
N ASN A 177 -8.82 -0.92 10.39
CA ASN A 177 -8.73 0.53 10.52
C ASN A 177 -8.33 1.20 9.20
N SER A 178 -8.51 0.50 8.08
CA SER A 178 -8.19 1.02 6.77
C SER A 178 -9.12 2.18 6.43
N VAL A 179 -8.52 3.26 5.98
CA VAL A 179 -9.19 4.38 5.33
C VAL A 179 -8.63 4.58 3.91
N GLY A 180 -7.84 3.62 3.44
CA GLY A 180 -7.13 3.69 2.16
C GLY A 180 -7.99 3.22 1.00
N GLU A 181 -7.90 3.95 -0.11
CA GLU A 181 -8.56 3.61 -1.37
C GLU A 181 -7.78 2.52 -2.12
N LEU A 182 -8.47 1.54 -2.69
CA LEU A 182 -7.81 0.49 -3.47
C LEU A 182 -7.23 1.05 -4.78
N LEU A 183 -5.91 0.95 -4.94
CA LEU A 183 -5.15 1.51 -6.07
C LEU A 183 -5.32 0.71 -7.38
N LEU A 184 -6.43 0.93 -8.10
CA LEU A 184 -6.76 0.18 -9.32
C LEU A 184 -5.69 0.24 -10.44
N SER A 185 -4.93 1.33 -10.52
CA SER A 185 -3.86 1.49 -11.51
C SER A 185 -2.73 0.47 -11.34
N PHE A 186 -2.57 -0.09 -10.14
CA PHE A 186 -1.57 -1.09 -9.81
C PHE A 186 -2.08 -2.53 -10.02
N LEU A 187 -3.37 -2.74 -10.31
CA LEU A 187 -3.95 -4.09 -10.36
C LEU A 187 -3.98 -4.65 -11.79
N GLY A 188 -3.30 -5.78 -11.99
CA GLY A 188 -3.34 -6.61 -13.19
C GLY A 188 -4.61 -7.48 -13.26
N ALA A 189 -5.76 -6.91 -12.89
CA ALA A 189 -7.04 -7.59 -12.76
C ALA A 189 -8.04 -7.17 -13.84
N THR A 190 -9.04 -8.03 -14.09
CA THR A 190 -10.18 -7.72 -14.97
C THR A 190 -11.09 -6.64 -14.37
N ASP A 191 -11.89 -5.98 -15.19
CA ASP A 191 -12.82 -4.95 -14.71
C ASP A 191 -13.86 -5.52 -13.75
N GLU A 192 -14.29 -6.77 -13.93
CA GLU A 192 -15.16 -7.47 -12.97
C GLU A 192 -14.50 -7.58 -11.59
N GLN A 193 -13.25 -8.02 -11.55
CA GLN A 193 -12.49 -8.17 -10.30
C GLN A 193 -12.28 -6.80 -9.64
N LYS A 194 -11.96 -5.77 -10.42
CA LYS A 194 -11.77 -4.40 -9.93
C LYS A 194 -13.07 -3.83 -9.35
N ALA A 195 -14.19 -3.98 -10.06
CA ALA A 195 -15.50 -3.52 -9.60
C ALA A 195 -15.90 -4.18 -8.27
N LYS A 196 -15.74 -5.51 -8.18
CA LYS A 196 -16.02 -6.27 -6.95
C LYS A 196 -15.11 -5.83 -5.80
N ALA A 197 -13.82 -5.63 -6.07
CA ALA A 197 -12.85 -5.23 -5.06
C ALA A 197 -13.14 -3.82 -4.51
N LEU A 198 -13.46 -2.87 -5.38
CA LEU A 198 -13.85 -1.52 -4.96
C LEU A 198 -15.15 -1.51 -4.15
N LEU A 199 -16.15 -2.32 -4.53
CA LEU A 199 -17.37 -2.44 -3.74
C LEU A 199 -17.06 -2.93 -2.32
N VAL A 200 -16.15 -3.90 -2.15
CA VAL A 200 -15.73 -4.38 -0.83
C VAL A 200 -14.99 -3.29 -0.05
N ASN A 201 -14.03 -2.60 -0.68
CA ASN A 201 -13.31 -1.48 -0.05
C ASN A 201 -14.26 -0.34 0.37
N ALA A 202 -15.24 0.00 -0.46
CA ALA A 202 -16.25 1.01 -0.12
C ALA A 202 -17.15 0.58 1.04
N ARG A 203 -17.57 -0.70 1.07
CA ARG A 203 -18.37 -1.25 2.19
C ARG A 203 -17.59 -1.20 3.51
N GLU A 204 -16.31 -1.54 3.48
CA GLU A 204 -15.46 -1.51 4.66
C GLU A 204 -15.28 -0.09 5.21
N ILE A 205 -14.88 0.87 4.38
CA ILE A 205 -14.71 2.27 4.81
C ILE A 205 -16.04 2.83 5.34
N TRP A 206 -17.16 2.45 4.72
CA TRP A 206 -18.48 2.82 5.21
C TRP A 206 -18.79 2.24 6.59
N GLU A 207 -18.52 0.95 6.83
CA GLU A 207 -18.72 0.35 8.15
C GLU A 207 -17.81 0.98 9.21
N MET A 208 -16.57 1.33 8.84
CA MET A 208 -15.67 2.07 9.72
C MET A 208 -16.22 3.44 10.11
N TYR A 209 -16.75 4.18 9.14
CA TYR A 209 -17.44 5.43 9.40
C TYR A 209 -18.62 5.22 10.37
N ARG A 210 -19.49 4.24 10.11
CA ARG A 210 -20.67 3.96 10.95
C ARG A 210 -20.31 3.59 12.39
N ILE A 211 -19.23 2.84 12.60
CA ILE A 211 -18.75 2.50 13.94
C ILE A 211 -18.27 3.78 14.64
N LYS A 212 -17.38 4.55 14.00
CA LYS A 212 -16.83 5.78 14.57
C LYS A 212 -17.89 6.85 14.82
N GLU A 213 -18.88 6.98 13.94
CA GLU A 213 -20.02 7.87 14.12
C GLU A 213 -20.82 7.48 15.37
N ARG A 214 -21.14 6.19 15.55
CA ARG A 214 -21.89 5.72 16.72
C ARG A 214 -21.13 5.96 18.03
N GLU A 215 -19.83 5.68 18.05
CA GLU A 215 -18.96 5.98 19.19
C GLU A 215 -18.97 7.48 19.49
N LYS A 216 -18.83 8.33 18.46
CA LYS A 216 -18.82 9.77 18.62
C LYS A 216 -20.16 10.33 19.11
N MET A 217 -21.27 9.76 18.63
CA MET A 217 -22.62 10.10 19.09
C MET A 217 -22.84 9.78 20.56
N ALA A 218 -22.24 8.71 21.07
CA ALA A 218 -22.37 8.30 22.47
C ALA A 218 -21.62 9.25 23.43
N GLU A 219 -20.57 9.93 22.96
CA GLU A 219 -19.71 10.77 23.80
C GLU A 219 -20.02 12.27 23.71
N VAL A 220 -20.71 12.72 22.66
CA VAL A 220 -20.90 14.16 22.38
C VAL A 220 -22.36 14.59 22.57
N LEU A 221 -22.58 15.60 23.42
CA LEU A 221 -23.91 16.12 23.77
C LEU A 221 -24.73 16.61 22.55
N HIS A 222 -24.06 17.21 21.56
CA HIS A 222 -24.69 17.73 20.35
C HIS A 222 -23.94 17.23 19.10
N TYR A 223 -24.08 15.94 18.81
CA TYR A 223 -23.55 15.38 17.57
C TYR A 223 -24.17 16.05 16.34
N LYS A 224 -23.33 16.32 15.34
CA LYS A 224 -23.76 16.77 14.02
C LYS A 224 -23.21 15.77 12.99
N PRO A 225 -24.08 15.13 12.19
CA PRO A 225 -23.62 14.22 11.15
C PRO A 225 -22.83 14.96 10.09
N TYR A 226 -21.98 14.22 9.38
CA TYR A 226 -21.24 14.77 8.26
C TYR A 226 -22.22 15.28 7.18
N PRO A 227 -22.20 16.58 6.84
CA PRO A 227 -23.19 17.16 5.92
C PRO A 227 -23.11 16.59 4.50
N GLY A 228 -21.95 16.06 4.09
CA GLY A 228 -21.81 15.44 2.76
C GLY A 228 -22.68 14.19 2.57
N PHE A 229 -23.19 13.58 3.64
CA PHE A 229 -24.15 12.48 3.57
C PHE A 229 -25.62 12.93 3.64
N ALA A 230 -25.89 14.23 3.82
CA ALA A 230 -27.26 14.74 3.93
C ALA A 230 -28.08 14.57 2.64
N GLU A 231 -27.42 14.67 1.48
CA GLU A 231 -28.06 14.60 0.16
C GLU A 231 -28.00 13.22 -0.48
N THR A 232 -27.13 12.32 0.01
CA THR A 232 -27.02 10.96 -0.53
C THR A 232 -26.83 9.90 0.55
N ARG A 233 -27.70 8.89 0.55
CA ARG A 233 -27.52 7.68 1.35
C ARG A 233 -26.46 6.78 0.72
N ILE A 234 -25.39 6.50 1.47
CA ILE A 234 -24.30 5.62 1.02
C ILE A 234 -24.82 4.22 0.72
N GLU A 235 -25.77 3.70 1.49
CA GLU A 235 -26.34 2.37 1.28
C GLU A 235 -27.02 2.25 -0.09
N ASN A 236 -27.68 3.32 -0.56
CA ASN A 236 -28.27 3.34 -1.89
C ASN A 236 -27.21 3.34 -2.99
N ARG A 237 -26.06 4.02 -2.78
CA ARG A 237 -24.93 3.97 -3.71
C ARG A 237 -24.33 2.57 -3.77
N LEU A 238 -24.10 1.93 -2.61
CA LEU A 238 -23.57 0.57 -2.53
C LEU A 238 -24.49 -0.45 -3.20
N ALA A 239 -25.82 -0.34 -3.01
CA ALA A 239 -26.80 -1.18 -3.68
C ALA A 239 -26.83 -0.95 -5.20
N SER A 240 -26.69 0.31 -5.65
CA SER A 240 -26.59 0.65 -7.07
C SER A 240 -25.34 0.04 -7.71
N ILE A 241 -24.18 0.15 -7.05
CA ILE A 241 -22.92 -0.47 -7.52
C ILE A 241 -23.08 -1.98 -7.66
N GLU A 242 -23.69 -2.64 -6.66
CA GLU A 242 -23.95 -4.07 -6.70
C GLU A 242 -24.88 -4.46 -7.86
N GLY A 243 -25.91 -3.65 -8.13
CA GLY A 243 -26.77 -3.81 -9.31
C GLY A 243 -26.00 -3.73 -10.63
N LEU A 244 -25.14 -2.71 -10.79
CA LEU A 244 -24.28 -2.57 -11.97
C LEU A 244 -23.35 -3.78 -12.16
N ILE A 245 -22.79 -4.32 -11.08
CA ILE A 245 -21.96 -5.54 -11.13
C ILE A 245 -22.78 -6.75 -11.58
N GLN A 246 -24.03 -6.89 -11.12
CA GLN A 246 -24.94 -7.98 -11.53
C GLN A 246 -25.33 -7.86 -13.01
N GLU A 247 -25.51 -6.63 -13.49
CA GLU A 247 -25.78 -6.30 -14.90
C GLU A 247 -24.51 -6.39 -15.78
N GLN A 248 -23.35 -6.65 -15.19
CA GLN A 248 -22.02 -6.71 -15.84
C GLN A 248 -21.56 -5.36 -16.42
N ASP A 249 -22.14 -4.24 -15.99
CA ASP A 249 -21.64 -2.90 -16.29
C ASP A 249 -20.51 -2.54 -15.31
N TYR A 250 -19.37 -3.21 -15.47
CA TYR A 250 -18.21 -3.03 -14.60
C TYR A 250 -17.58 -1.63 -14.72
N THR A 251 -17.71 -0.98 -15.88
CA THR A 251 -17.18 0.37 -16.07
C THR A 251 -17.96 1.38 -15.24
N ALA A 252 -19.29 1.34 -15.30
CA ALA A 252 -20.12 2.19 -14.46
C ALA A 252 -19.96 1.83 -12.97
N ALA A 253 -19.85 0.53 -12.64
CA ALA A 253 -19.63 0.09 -11.26
C ALA A 253 -18.32 0.64 -10.67
N ILE A 254 -17.21 0.59 -11.43
CA ILE A 254 -15.92 1.15 -11.01
C ILE A 254 -16.05 2.66 -10.79
N GLN A 255 -16.61 3.38 -11.77
CA GLN A 255 -16.78 4.84 -11.67
C GLN A 255 -17.64 5.23 -10.46
N GLN A 256 -18.77 4.57 -10.25
CA GLN A 256 -19.65 4.87 -9.11
C GLN A 256 -19.00 4.48 -7.76
N SER A 257 -18.17 3.44 -7.74
CA SER A 257 -17.41 3.04 -6.55
C SER A 257 -16.36 4.09 -6.20
N ASP A 258 -15.57 4.56 -7.17
CA ASP A 258 -14.58 5.64 -6.97
C ASP A 258 -15.24 6.92 -6.44
N ASP A 259 -16.37 7.32 -7.01
CA ASP A 259 -17.10 8.50 -6.55
C ASP A 259 -17.66 8.32 -5.12
N THR A 260 -18.02 7.09 -4.75
CA THR A 260 -18.48 6.75 -3.40
C THR A 260 -17.33 6.75 -2.41
N LEU A 261 -16.18 6.17 -2.76
CA LEU A 261 -14.96 6.18 -1.95
C LEU A 261 -14.49 7.60 -1.67
N ARG A 262 -14.42 8.45 -2.70
CA ARG A 262 -14.04 9.87 -2.54
C ARG A 262 -14.96 10.64 -1.60
N LEU A 263 -16.25 10.28 -1.53
CA LEU A 263 -17.19 10.87 -0.59
C LEU A 263 -16.96 10.34 0.83
N LEU A 264 -16.71 9.03 0.97
CA LEU A 264 -16.44 8.37 2.24
C LEU A 264 -15.13 8.86 2.89
N CYS A 265 -14.05 8.97 2.13
CA CYS A 265 -12.74 9.42 2.61
C CYS A 265 -12.70 10.89 3.06
N ARG A 266 -13.75 11.67 2.79
CA ARG A 266 -13.88 13.08 3.22
C ARG A 266 -14.66 13.26 4.53
N ALA A 267 -15.29 12.19 5.03
CA ALA A 267 -16.19 12.21 6.18
C ALA A 267 -15.46 11.89 7.48
#